data_AF-A0AAD6L763-F1
#
_entry.id   AF-A0AAD6L763-F1
#
_cell.length_a   1.000
_cell.length_b   1.000
_cell.length_c   1.000
_cell.angle_alpha   90.00
_cell.angle_beta   90.00
_cell.angle_gamma   90.00
#
_symmetry.space_group_name_H-M   'P 1'
#
loop_
_entity.id
_entity.type
_entity.pdbx_description
1 polymer ?
#
loop_
_entity_poly.entity_id
_entity_poly.type
_entity_poly.pdbx_seq_one_letter_code
_entity_poly.pdbx_strand_id
1 'polypeptide(L)'
;MKHIVKIMVLLVAISACWIGLLQTSIIPRSHTWLGEQKRGDCASGVECFMKQYDVSEKKAIEEIQKMVANGWKDINEDCMRPTNAPMLLLQHIVNLVRVTDVVYGDDDDAYTIPLSLKDYVTLLYVEQVPMCE
;
A
#
# COMPACT_ATOMS: atom_id res chain seq x y z
N MET A 1 -13.86 -18.14 20.70
CA MET A 1 -12.45 -17.96 20.29
C MET A 1 -12.25 -17.98 18.77
N LYS A 2 -12.64 -19.03 18.03
CA LYS A 2 -12.45 -19.10 16.57
C LYS A 2 -13.02 -17.91 15.78
N HIS A 3 -14.20 -17.40 16.17
CA HIS A 3 -14.80 -16.22 15.52
C HIS A 3 -14.02 -14.93 15.77
N ILE A 4 -13.47 -14.73 16.97
CA ILE A 4 -12.67 -13.55 17.31
C ILE A 4 -11.40 -13.50 16.47
N VAL A 5 -10.73 -14.65 16.28
CA VAL A 5 -9.56 -14.77 15.40
C VAL A 5 -9.91 -14.41 13.96
N LYS A 6 -11.03 -14.93 13.44
CA LYS A 6 -11.48 -14.62 12.08
C LYS A 6 -11.77 -13.13 11.89
N ILE A 7 -12.43 -12.49 12.87
CA ILE A 7 -12.74 -11.06 12.82
C ILE A 7 -11.46 -10.25 12.80
N MET A 8 -10.49 -10.55 13.67
CA MET A 8 -9.24 -9.80 13.74
C MET A 8 -8.41 -9.93 12.46
N VAL A 9 -8.28 -11.15 11.93
CA VAL A 9 -7.59 -11.38 10.64
C VAL A 9 -8.28 -10.61 9.52
N LEU A 10 -9.62 -10.59 9.50
CA LEU A 10 -10.39 -9.86 8.51
C LEU A 10 -10.19 -8.34 8.62
N LEU A 11 -10.15 -7.79 9.85
CA LEU A 11 -9.89 -6.36 10.08
C LEU A 11 -8.51 -5.97 9.55
N VAL A 12 -7.46 -6.71 9.93
CA VAL A 12 -6.09 -6.45 9.44
C VAL A 12 -6.02 -6.55 7.92
N ALA A 13 -6.70 -7.54 7.31
CA ALA A 13 -6.75 -7.69 5.86
C ALA A 13 -7.50 -6.55 5.16
N ILE A 14 -8.61 -6.06 5.73
CA ILE A 14 -9.35 -4.93 5.17
C ILE A 14 -8.52 -3.66 5.25
N SER A 15 -7.90 -3.38 6.41
CA SER A 15 -7.00 -2.23 6.58
C SER A 15 -5.83 -2.29 5.60
N ALA A 16 -5.24 -3.48 5.41
CA ALA A 16 -4.17 -3.71 4.46
C ALA A 16 -4.58 -3.40 3.02
N CYS A 17 -5.71 -3.95 2.56
CA CYS A 17 -6.24 -3.67 1.23
C CYS A 17 -6.55 -2.17 1.06
N TRP A 18 -7.11 -1.53 2.07
CA TRP A 18 -7.46 -0.12 2.03
C TRP A 18 -6.21 0.77 1.89
N ILE A 19 -5.14 0.48 2.64
CA ILE A 19 -3.87 1.19 2.53
C ILE A 19 -3.31 1.06 1.11
N GLY A 20 -3.25 -0.15 0.56
CA GLY A 20 -2.73 -0.36 -0.80
C GLY A 20 -3.50 0.44 -1.85
N LEU A 21 -4.83 0.48 -1.76
CA LEU A 21 -5.67 1.29 -2.66
C LEU A 21 -5.40 2.79 -2.52
N LEU A 22 -5.31 3.30 -1.29
CA LEU A 22 -5.01 4.70 -1.06
C LEU A 22 -3.61 5.09 -1.55
N GLN A 23 -2.61 4.23 -1.34
CA GLN A 23 -1.25 4.49 -1.77
C GLN A 23 -1.11 4.51 -3.28
N THR A 24 -1.77 3.59 -3.98
CA THR A 24 -1.80 3.68 -5.44
C THR A 24 -2.39 5.02 -5.86
N SER A 25 -3.54 5.42 -5.29
CA SER A 25 -4.25 6.65 -5.69
C SER A 25 -3.46 7.96 -5.65
N ILE A 26 -2.35 8.04 -4.89
CA ILE A 26 -1.53 9.25 -4.74
C ILE A 26 -0.30 9.32 -5.67
N ILE A 27 0.01 8.28 -6.43
CA ILE A 27 1.22 8.23 -7.28
C ILE A 27 1.17 9.35 -8.34
N PRO A 28 2.08 10.35 -8.30
CA PRO A 28 1.96 11.59 -9.08
C PRO A 28 2.42 11.53 -10.55
N ARG A 29 3.40 10.69 -10.91
CA ARG A 29 4.41 11.18 -11.85
C ARG A 29 3.94 11.52 -13.27
N SER A 30 3.08 10.74 -13.93
CA SER A 30 2.40 11.08 -15.20
C SER A 30 1.90 9.82 -15.91
N HIS A 31 0.62 9.46 -15.70
CA HIS A 31 -0.19 8.51 -16.49
C HIS A 31 -0.63 7.18 -15.86
N THR A 32 -0.75 7.06 -14.53
CA THR A 32 -1.78 6.15 -13.97
C THR A 32 -3.11 6.88 -14.06
N TRP A 33 -3.57 7.69 -13.11
CA TRP A 33 -4.92 8.32 -13.16
C TRP A 33 -5.22 9.22 -14.37
N LEU A 34 -4.30 10.12 -14.77
CA LEU A 34 -4.47 10.96 -15.97
C LEU A 34 -4.38 10.13 -17.27
N GLY A 35 -3.64 9.02 -17.23
CA GLY A 35 -3.52 8.08 -18.35
C GLY A 35 -4.76 7.21 -18.45
N GLU A 36 -5.18 6.64 -17.33
CA GLU A 36 -6.44 5.95 -17.05
C GLU A 36 -7.63 6.79 -17.51
N GLN A 37 -7.73 8.05 -17.10
CA GLN A 37 -8.81 8.94 -17.54
C GLN A 37 -8.78 9.18 -19.06
N LYS A 38 -7.59 9.39 -19.65
CA LYS A 38 -7.43 9.47 -21.12
C LYS A 38 -7.81 8.16 -21.83
N ARG A 39 -7.70 7.03 -21.15
CA ARG A 39 -8.10 5.69 -21.62
C ARG A 39 -9.58 5.38 -21.35
N GLY A 40 -10.28 6.24 -20.62
CA GLY A 40 -11.69 6.07 -20.27
C GLY A 40 -11.94 5.25 -19.00
N ASP A 41 -10.92 5.06 -18.17
CA ASP A 41 -11.02 4.37 -16.89
C ASP A 41 -11.73 5.24 -15.82
N CYS A 42 -12.08 4.60 -14.70
CA CYS A 42 -12.80 5.21 -13.58
C CYS A 42 -12.04 6.40 -12.95
N ALA A 43 -12.76 7.32 -12.32
CA ALA A 43 -12.16 8.42 -11.57
C ALA A 43 -11.25 7.90 -10.44
N SER A 44 -10.11 8.57 -10.23
CA SER A 44 -9.15 8.19 -9.19
C SER A 44 -9.63 8.50 -7.78
N GLY A 45 -8.96 7.91 -6.78
CA GLY A 45 -9.23 8.21 -5.36
C GLY A 45 -9.02 9.69 -5.04
N VAL A 46 -7.96 10.31 -5.58
CA VAL A 46 -7.68 11.75 -5.41
C VAL A 46 -8.77 12.60 -6.06
N GLU A 47 -9.19 12.29 -7.29
CA GLU A 47 -10.26 13.01 -7.99
C GLU A 47 -11.60 12.90 -7.25
N CYS A 48 -11.96 11.69 -6.81
CA CYS A 48 -13.14 11.45 -5.99
C CYS A 48 -13.11 12.30 -4.72
N PHE A 49 -11.96 12.37 -4.05
CA PHE A 49 -11.78 13.17 -2.83
C PHE A 49 -11.90 14.67 -3.10
N MET A 50 -11.22 15.18 -4.14
CA MET A 50 -11.30 16.59 -4.54
C MET A 50 -12.74 16.98 -4.85
N LYS A 51 -13.46 16.17 -5.62
CA LYS A 51 -14.85 16.44 -6.02
C LYS A 51 -15.82 16.36 -4.84
N GLN A 52 -15.61 15.43 -3.92
CA GLN A 52 -16.48 15.24 -2.76
C GLN A 52 -16.33 16.37 -1.72
N TYR A 53 -15.10 16.84 -1.49
CA TYR A 53 -14.79 17.79 -0.43
C TYR A 53 -14.48 19.21 -0.93
N ASP A 54 -14.50 19.43 -2.25
CA ASP A 54 -14.18 20.71 -2.91
C ASP A 54 -12.82 21.27 -2.45
N VAL A 55 -11.79 20.42 -2.54
CA VAL A 55 -10.42 20.75 -2.11
C VAL A 55 -9.42 20.66 -3.27
N SER A 56 -8.27 21.30 -3.10
CA SER A 56 -7.16 21.18 -4.06
C SER A 56 -6.57 19.76 -4.08
N GLU A 57 -5.95 19.40 -5.19
CA GLU A 57 -5.25 18.12 -5.37
C GLU A 57 -4.20 17.89 -4.27
N LYS A 58 -3.35 18.89 -4.01
CA LYS A 58 -2.37 18.84 -2.92
C LYS A 58 -3.01 18.51 -1.58
N LYS A 59 -4.15 19.15 -1.28
CA LYS A 59 -4.87 18.92 -0.02
C LYS A 59 -5.47 17.51 0.03
N ALA A 60 -6.01 17.01 -1.08
CA ALA A 60 -6.51 15.65 -1.18
C ALA A 60 -5.39 14.61 -0.95
N ILE A 61 -4.23 14.78 -1.58
CA ILE A 61 -3.07 13.91 -1.39
C ILE A 61 -2.61 13.93 0.08
N GLU A 62 -2.48 15.10 0.70
CA GLU A 62 -2.12 15.23 2.12
C GLU A 62 -3.10 14.49 3.04
N GLU A 63 -4.41 14.57 2.79
CA GLU A 63 -5.40 13.86 3.61
C GLU A 63 -5.38 12.34 3.35
N ILE A 64 -5.20 11.90 2.10
CA ILE A 64 -5.04 10.47 1.77
C ILE A 64 -3.78 9.89 2.44
N GLN A 65 -2.66 10.62 2.43
CA GLN A 65 -1.44 10.22 3.14
C GLN A 65 -1.67 10.07 4.64
N LYS A 66 -2.47 10.93 5.27
CA LYS A 66 -2.87 10.78 6.68
C LYS A 66 -3.73 9.53 6.90
N MET A 67 -4.64 9.22 5.98
CA MET A 67 -5.45 8.00 6.06
C MET A 67 -4.58 6.75 5.98
N VAL A 68 -3.58 6.72 5.09
CA VAL A 68 -2.57 5.66 5.00
C VAL A 68 -1.80 5.54 6.32
N ALA A 69 -1.31 6.66 6.87
CA ALA A 69 -0.58 6.66 8.13
C ALA A 69 -1.43 6.16 9.31
N ASN A 70 -2.73 6.46 9.33
CA ASN A 70 -3.64 5.95 10.34
C ASN A 70 -3.93 4.46 10.16
N GLY A 71 -4.14 3.98 8.93
CA GLY A 71 -4.28 2.55 8.66
C GLY A 71 -3.06 1.74 9.13
N TRP A 72 -1.85 2.29 8.96
CA TRP A 72 -0.62 1.68 9.49
C TRP A 72 -0.63 1.59 11.02
N LYS A 73 -1.13 2.61 11.73
CA LYS A 73 -1.27 2.58 13.20
C LYS A 73 -2.25 1.49 13.62
N ASP A 74 -3.39 1.36 12.93
CA ASP A 74 -4.40 0.34 13.23
C ASP A 74 -3.83 -1.08 13.06
N ILE A 75 -3.13 -1.34 11.94
CA ILE A 75 -2.46 -2.62 11.70
C ILE A 75 -1.45 -2.92 12.81
N ASN A 76 -0.62 -1.95 13.19
CA ASN A 76 0.38 -2.12 14.22
C ASN A 76 -0.24 -2.40 15.59
N GLU A 77 -1.32 -1.69 15.95
CA GLU A 77 -2.04 -1.92 17.20
C GLU A 77 -2.65 -3.32 17.24
N ASP A 78 -3.33 -3.74 16.17
CA ASP A 78 -3.96 -5.07 16.10
C ASP A 78 -2.93 -6.21 16.10
N CYS A 79 -1.74 -5.99 15.54
CA CYS A 79 -0.64 -6.97 15.59
C CYS A 79 0.03 -7.06 16.97
N MET A 80 -0.03 -6.01 17.80
CA MET A 80 0.53 -6.00 19.16
C MET A 80 -0.43 -6.54 20.22
N ARG A 81 -1.74 -6.54 19.95
CA ARG A 81 -2.75 -7.06 20.90
C ARG A 81 -2.60 -8.58 21.08
N PRO A 82 -2.81 -9.11 22.30
CA PRO A 82 -2.85 -10.55 22.52
C PRO A 82 -3.87 -11.22 21.61
N THR A 83 -3.40 -12.12 20.75
CA THR A 83 -4.25 -12.76 19.73
C THR A 83 -3.99 -14.25 19.63
N ASN A 84 -5.05 -14.99 19.33
CA ASN A 84 -4.99 -16.41 18.98
C ASN A 84 -4.79 -16.62 17.47
N ALA A 85 -4.65 -15.54 16.68
CA ALA A 85 -4.30 -15.64 15.27
C ALA A 85 -2.83 -16.08 15.11
N PRO A 86 -2.52 -16.98 14.15
CA PRO A 86 -1.14 -17.33 13.87
C PRO A 86 -0.35 -16.10 13.42
N MET A 87 0.76 -15.80 14.09
CA MET A 87 1.60 -14.64 13.76
C MET A 87 2.08 -14.66 12.31
N LEU A 88 2.38 -15.86 11.77
CA LEU A 88 2.75 -16.04 10.36
C LEU A 88 1.65 -15.55 9.40
N LEU A 89 0.37 -15.75 9.74
CA LEU A 89 -0.74 -15.30 8.89
C LEU A 89 -0.82 -13.77 8.88
N LEU A 90 -0.71 -13.14 10.05
CA LEU A 90 -0.68 -11.67 10.17
C LEU A 90 0.51 -11.09 9.42
N GLN A 91 1.69 -11.71 9.54
CA GLN A 91 2.89 -11.29 8.85
C GLN A 91 2.72 -11.30 7.32
N HIS A 92 2.04 -12.31 6.76
CA HIS A 92 1.76 -12.31 5.32
C HIS A 92 0.87 -11.14 4.90
N ILE A 93 -0.16 -10.83 5.68
CA ILE A 93 -1.05 -9.69 5.40
C ILE A 93 -0.30 -8.37 5.50
N VAL A 94 0.51 -8.19 6.54
CA VAL A 94 1.34 -6.98 6.72
C VAL A 94 2.37 -6.86 5.58
N ASN A 95 3.00 -7.97 5.18
CA ASN A 95 3.96 -7.96 4.08
C ASN A 95 3.30 -7.60 2.75
N LEU A 96 2.02 -7.93 2.53
CA LEU A 96 1.29 -7.50 1.34
C LEU A 96 1.19 -5.97 1.24
N VAL A 97 0.99 -5.29 2.37
CA VAL A 97 1.00 -3.81 2.42
C VAL A 97 2.41 -3.26 2.26
N ARG A 98 3.42 -3.91 2.85
CA ARG A 98 4.82 -3.46 2.67
C ARG A 98 5.27 -3.52 1.21
N VAL A 99 4.73 -4.48 0.43
CA VAL A 99 5.01 -4.52 -1.01
C VAL A 99 4.51 -3.26 -1.69
N THR A 100 3.36 -2.69 -1.30
CA THR A 100 2.89 -1.44 -1.91
C THR A 100 3.79 -0.26 -1.56
N ASP A 101 4.35 -0.19 -0.35
CA ASP A 101 5.38 0.81 0.00
C ASP A 101 6.65 0.69 -0.84
N VAL A 102 7.10 -0.54 -1.12
CA VAL A 102 8.34 -0.77 -1.89
C VAL A 102 8.12 -0.51 -3.38
N VAL A 103 6.99 -0.98 -3.92
CA VAL A 103 6.68 -0.93 -5.36
C VAL A 103 6.21 0.46 -5.79
N TYR A 104 5.49 1.16 -4.92
CA TYR A 104 4.95 2.49 -5.20
C TYR A 104 5.60 3.60 -4.37
N GLY A 105 6.73 3.28 -3.74
CA GLY A 105 7.56 4.24 -3.03
C GLY A 105 8.16 5.28 -3.98
N ASP A 106 8.61 6.40 -3.41
CA ASP A 106 9.27 7.48 -4.14
C ASP A 106 8.49 7.99 -5.37
N ASP A 107 7.15 7.95 -5.28
CA ASP A 107 6.24 8.43 -6.31
C ASP A 107 6.38 7.67 -7.66
N ASP A 108 6.81 6.40 -7.62
CA ASP A 108 7.06 5.52 -8.77
C ASP A 108 5.95 4.48 -9.01
N ASP A 109 5.79 4.01 -10.25
CA ASP A 109 5.02 2.81 -10.58
C ASP A 109 5.99 1.71 -11.01
N ALA A 110 6.70 1.16 -10.03
CA ALA A 110 7.72 0.16 -10.26
C ALA A 110 7.15 -1.21 -10.67
N TYR A 111 5.82 -1.38 -10.60
CA TYR A 111 5.15 -2.60 -11.04
C TYR A 111 4.99 -2.60 -12.56
N THR A 112 4.40 -1.53 -13.11
CA THR A 112 4.17 -1.41 -14.55
C THR A 112 5.47 -1.06 -15.28
N ILE A 113 6.29 -0.18 -14.69
CA ILE A 113 7.55 0.29 -15.24
C ILE A 113 8.67 -0.10 -14.27
N PRO A 114 9.27 -1.30 -14.40
CA PRO A 114 10.12 -1.89 -13.37
C PRO A 114 11.54 -1.33 -13.39
N LEU A 115 11.72 -0.01 -13.41
CA LEU A 115 13.03 0.63 -13.36
C LEU A 115 13.68 0.42 -11.99
N SER A 116 12.98 0.79 -10.91
CA SER A 116 13.45 0.65 -9.53
C SER A 116 13.33 -0.79 -9.00
N LEU A 117 12.26 -1.51 -9.35
CA LEU A 117 12.05 -2.88 -8.89
C LEU A 117 13.09 -3.88 -9.45
N LYS A 118 13.65 -3.61 -10.64
CA LYS A 118 14.67 -4.46 -11.25
C LYS A 118 15.92 -4.59 -10.38
N ASP A 119 16.33 -3.52 -9.71
CA ASP A 119 17.52 -3.54 -8.84
C ASP A 119 17.26 -4.41 -7.61
N TYR A 120 16.07 -4.30 -7.00
CA TYR A 120 15.66 -5.20 -5.92
C TYR A 120 15.63 -6.67 -6.33
N VAL A 121 15.07 -6.98 -7.51
CA VAL A 121 15.04 -8.36 -8.02
C VAL A 121 16.45 -8.89 -8.27
N THR A 122 17.34 -8.05 -8.82
CA THR A 122 18.73 -8.42 -9.07
C THR A 122 19.46 -8.73 -7.76
N LEU A 123 19.35 -7.87 -6.76
CA LEU A 123 19.96 -8.06 -5.44
C LEU A 123 19.44 -9.29 -4.68
N LEU A 124 18.14 -9.58 -4.78
CA LEU A 124 17.52 -10.65 -4.01
C LEU A 124 17.62 -12.04 -4.67
N TYR A 125 17.65 -12.09 -6.00
CA TYR A 125 17.50 -13.34 -6.75
C TYR A 125 18.61 -13.65 -7.76
N VAL A 126 19.45 -12.67 -8.10
CA VAL A 126 20.53 -12.84 -9.10
C VAL A 126 21.90 -12.78 -8.43
N GLU A 127 22.13 -11.77 -7.60
CA GLU A 127 23.41 -11.55 -6.93
C GLU A 127 23.54 -12.41 -5.68
N GLN A 128 24.76 -12.90 -5.43
CA GLN A 128 25.08 -13.61 -4.20
C GLN A 128 25.44 -12.60 -3.11
N VAL A 129 24.96 -12.82 -1.90
CA VAL A 129 25.38 -12.04 -0.74
C VAL A 129 26.89 -12.25 -0.55
N PRO A 130 27.71 -11.19 -0.58
CA PRO A 130 29.14 -11.32 -0.34
C PRO A 130 29.38 -11.94 1.03
N MET A 131 30.13 -13.03 1.07
CA MET A 131 30.59 -13.58 2.35
C MET A 131 31.79 -12.74 2.78
N CYS A 132 31.69 -12.05 3.93
CA CYS A 132 32.85 -11.40 4.53
C CYS A 132 33.86 -12.48 4.91
N GLU A 133 35.09 -12.37 4.38
CA GLU A 133 36.26 -13.10 4.90
C GLU A 133 36.78 -12.49 6.21
#